data_AF-A0A8H3BPA4-F1
#
_entry.id   AF-A0A8H3BPA4-F1
#
_cell.length_a   1.000
_cell.length_b   1.000
_cell.length_c   1.000
_cell.angle_alpha   90.00
_cell.angle_beta   90.00
_cell.angle_gamma   90.00
#
_symmetry.space_group_name_H-M   'P 1'
#
loop_
_entity.id
_entity.type
_entity.pdbx_description
1 polymer ?
#
loop_
_entity_poly.entity_id
_entity_poly.type
_entity_poly.pdbx_seq_one_letter_code
_entity_poly.pdbx_strand_id
1 'polypeptide(L)'
;MSSVDPLANLQEQLVLRSPLHRRKTWFWVGVIPLTAPFMLIPVMPNLPFFFCVWRAWTHWKAHKASSYLLELSNKEAIHTSPSEDLDKVYEKASRSLPYPSRGINKEHNDLKFDSNIVQLLPNPAQTVSHIVDAYSLSKEAERSMLRAIEQARIRSQIDEAKSES
;
A
#
# COMPACT_ATOMS: atom_id res chain seq x y z
N MET A 1 9.28 16.24 18.88
CA MET A 1 8.78 15.68 17.61
C MET A 1 8.55 14.21 17.84
N SER A 2 7.36 13.79 18.26
CA SER A 2 6.98 12.38 18.20
C SER A 2 6.81 12.07 16.71
N SER A 3 7.85 11.51 16.10
CA SER A 3 7.76 10.91 14.78
C SER A 3 6.54 10.01 14.77
N VAL A 4 5.69 10.12 13.75
CA VAL A 4 4.67 9.09 13.52
C VAL A 4 5.42 7.78 13.40
N ASP A 5 5.29 6.89 14.37
CA ASP A 5 6.00 5.61 14.38
C ASP A 5 5.58 4.84 13.12
N PRO A 6 6.47 4.68 12.12
CA PRO A 6 6.09 4.12 10.84
C PRO A 6 5.68 2.65 10.99
N LEU A 7 6.23 1.99 12.01
CA LEU A 7 5.87 0.63 12.40
C LEU A 7 4.44 0.56 12.93
N ALA A 8 4.02 1.51 13.77
CA ALA A 8 2.65 1.55 14.30
C ALA A 8 1.62 1.76 13.18
N ASN A 9 1.91 2.67 12.23
CA ASN A 9 1.05 2.89 11.06
C ASN A 9 0.98 1.63 10.17
N LEU A 10 2.12 0.96 9.94
CA LEU A 10 2.15 -0.30 9.21
C LEU A 10 1.28 -1.38 9.89
N GLN A 11 1.37 -1.51 11.22
CA GLN A 11 0.55 -2.44 11.98
C GLN A 11 -0.94 -2.12 11.86
N GLU A 12 -1.30 -0.85 11.99
CA GLU A 12 -2.69 -0.39 11.82
C GLU A 12 -3.23 -0.76 10.43
N GLN A 13 -2.47 -0.51 9.36
CA GLN A 13 -2.86 -0.87 8.01
C GLN A 13 -3.01 -2.38 7.81
N LEU A 14 -2.13 -3.18 8.42
CA LEU A 14 -2.20 -4.65 8.37
C LEU A 14 -3.47 -5.16 9.08
N VAL A 15 -3.78 -4.66 10.27
CA VAL A 15 -4.96 -5.04 11.05
C VAL A 15 -6.24 -4.69 10.30
N LEU A 16 -6.30 -3.49 9.69
CA LEU A 16 -7.48 -3.04 8.96
C LEU A 16 -7.75 -3.88 7.70
N ARG A 17 -6.69 -4.26 6.96
CA ARG A 17 -6.84 -4.93 5.64
C ARG A 17 -6.83 -6.46 5.69
N SER A 18 -6.15 -7.07 6.66
CA SER A 18 -6.06 -8.54 6.78
C SER A 18 -7.41 -9.28 6.78
N PRO A 19 -8.45 -8.86 7.55
CA PRO A 19 -9.71 -9.60 7.62
C PRO A 19 -10.50 -9.59 6.30
N LEU A 20 -10.26 -8.59 5.43
CA LEU A 20 -10.89 -8.52 4.10
C LEU A 20 -10.41 -9.66 3.19
N HIS A 21 -9.14 -10.04 3.29
CA HIS A 21 -8.58 -11.16 2.53
C HIS A 21 -9.16 -12.49 3.01
N ARG A 22 -9.29 -12.68 4.33
CA ARG A 22 -9.90 -13.89 4.92
C ARG A 22 -11.34 -14.10 4.43
N ARG A 23 -12.17 -13.06 4.44
CA ARG A 23 -13.57 -13.14 3.96
C ARG A 23 -13.64 -13.55 2.49
N LYS A 24 -12.80 -12.96 1.64
CA LYS A 24 -12.73 -13.30 0.21
C LYS A 24 -12.24 -14.73 -0.01
N THR A 25 -11.26 -15.22 0.75
CA THR A 25 -10.84 -16.62 0.69
C THR A 25 -12.02 -17.57 0.93
N TRP A 26 -12.78 -17.38 2.01
CA TRP A 26 -13.92 -18.25 2.32
C TRP A 26 -15.04 -18.17 1.28
N PHE A 27 -15.30 -16.98 0.73
CA PHE A 27 -16.24 -16.82 -0.38
C PHE A 27 -15.82 -17.66 -1.59
N TRP A 28 -14.57 -17.55 -2.04
CA TRP A 28 -14.08 -18.33 -3.18
C TRP A 28 -14.03 -19.83 -2.89
N VAL A 29 -13.70 -20.24 -1.66
CA VAL A 29 -13.75 -21.66 -1.24
C VAL A 29 -15.17 -22.22 -1.33
N GLY A 30 -16.20 -21.44 -0.98
CA GLY A 30 -17.60 -21.83 -1.13
C GLY A 30 -18.08 -21.91 -2.59
N VAL A 31 -17.48 -21.12 -3.50
CA VAL A 31 -17.81 -21.13 -4.94
C VAL A 31 -17.17 -22.31 -5.67
N ILE A 32 -16.04 -22.84 -5.19
CA ILE A 32 -15.36 -24.01 -5.77
C ILE A 32 -16.30 -25.21 -6.00
N PRO A 33 -17.05 -25.73 -5.01
CA PRO A 33 -17.93 -26.88 -5.21
C PRO A 33 -19.08 -26.60 -6.20
N LEU A 34 -19.53 -25.35 -6.32
CA LEU A 34 -20.54 -24.96 -7.31
C LEU A 34 -20.01 -25.03 -8.75
N THR A 35 -18.70 -24.80 -8.93
CA THR A 35 -18.02 -24.91 -10.24
C THR A 35 -17.50 -26.31 -10.55
N ALA A 36 -17.50 -27.23 -9.58
CA ALA A 36 -17.11 -28.63 -9.76
C ALA A 36 -17.88 -29.41 -10.84
N PRO A 37 -19.22 -29.25 -11.04
CA PRO A 37 -19.93 -29.95 -12.12
C PRO A 37 -19.45 -29.57 -13.53
N PHE A 38 -18.88 -28.37 -13.71
CA PHE A 38 -18.27 -27.96 -14.99
C PHE A 38 -16.91 -28.67 -15.26
N MET A 39 -16.31 -29.30 -14.26
CA MET A 39 -15.11 -30.14 -14.44
C MET A 39 -15.44 -31.48 -15.12
N LEU A 40 -16.69 -31.96 -15.00
CA LEU A 40 -17.11 -33.27 -15.49
C LEU A 40 -17.49 -33.28 -16.99
N ILE A 41 -17.66 -32.10 -17.61
CA ILE A 41 -18.08 -31.95 -19.01
C ILE A 41 -16.83 -31.80 -19.90
N PRO A 42 -16.49 -32.78 -20.75
CA PRO A 42 -15.20 -32.83 -21.48
C PRO A 42 -15.10 -31.87 -22.68
N VAL A 43 -16.02 -30.91 -22.83
CA VAL A 43 -16.13 -30.04 -24.03
C VAL A 43 -15.45 -28.67 -23.84
N MET A 44 -15.26 -28.21 -22.59
CA MET A 44 -14.66 -26.90 -22.29
C MET A 44 -13.36 -27.04 -21.51
N PRO A 45 -12.34 -26.21 -21.75
CA PRO A 45 -11.19 -26.15 -20.87
C PRO A 45 -11.70 -25.73 -19.48
N ASN A 46 -11.38 -26.52 -18.46
CA ASN A 46 -11.72 -26.41 -17.03
C ASN A 46 -11.21 -25.12 -16.31
N LEU A 47 -11.08 -24.02 -17.05
CA LEU A 47 -10.69 -22.69 -16.61
C LEU A 47 -11.55 -22.12 -15.46
N PRO A 48 -12.90 -22.32 -15.39
CA PRO A 48 -13.70 -21.72 -14.33
C PRO A 48 -13.34 -22.27 -12.94
N PHE A 49 -13.15 -23.59 -12.84
CA PHE A 49 -12.75 -24.25 -11.59
C PHE A 49 -11.34 -23.85 -11.18
N PHE A 50 -10.37 -23.94 -12.11
CA PHE A 50 -8.99 -23.55 -11.83
C PHE A 50 -8.86 -22.08 -11.44
N PHE A 51 -9.63 -21.19 -12.07
CA PHE A 51 -9.71 -19.79 -11.69
C PHE A 51 -10.21 -19.62 -10.25
N CYS A 52 -11.29 -20.30 -9.86
CA CYS A 52 -11.81 -20.23 -8.49
C CYS A 52 -10.81 -20.73 -7.45
N VAL A 53 -10.14 -21.87 -7.71
CA VAL A 53 -9.10 -22.43 -6.83
C VAL A 53 -7.90 -21.48 -6.73
N TRP A 54 -7.40 -20.99 -7.86
CA TRP A 54 -6.30 -20.02 -7.89
C TRP A 54 -6.68 -18.72 -7.17
N ARG A 55 -7.92 -18.25 -7.33
CA ARG A 55 -8.41 -17.05 -6.67
C ARG A 55 -8.53 -17.24 -5.15
N ALA A 56 -9.02 -18.39 -4.70
CA ALA A 56 -9.02 -18.75 -3.28
C ALA A 56 -7.60 -18.80 -2.71
N TRP A 57 -6.67 -19.45 -3.41
CA TRP A 57 -5.27 -19.56 -3.02
C TRP A 57 -4.57 -18.20 -2.92
N THR A 58 -4.72 -17.32 -3.91
CA THR A 58 -4.10 -16.00 -3.90
C THR A 58 -4.58 -15.13 -2.74
N HIS A 59 -5.88 -15.17 -2.42
CA HIS A 59 -6.41 -14.48 -1.24
C HIS A 59 -5.89 -15.09 0.06
N TRP A 60 -5.80 -16.43 0.13
CA TRP A 60 -5.24 -17.11 1.31
C TRP A 60 -3.77 -16.77 1.53
N LYS A 61 -2.97 -16.77 0.46
CA LYS A 61 -1.55 -16.39 0.48
C LYS A 61 -1.37 -14.94 0.92
N ALA A 62 -2.21 -14.02 0.44
CA ALA A 62 -2.20 -12.62 0.87
C ALA A 62 -2.53 -12.47 2.37
N HIS A 63 -3.55 -13.19 2.85
CA HIS A 63 -3.88 -13.22 4.28
C HIS A 63 -2.71 -13.75 5.12
N LYS A 64 -2.12 -14.88 4.73
CA LYS A 64 -0.96 -15.47 5.40
C LYS A 64 0.24 -14.53 5.43
N ALA A 65 0.54 -13.85 4.31
CA ALA A 65 1.61 -12.86 4.25
C ALA A 65 1.37 -11.70 5.22
N SER A 66 0.13 -11.17 5.27
CA SER A 66 -0.22 -10.09 6.22
C SER A 66 -0.10 -10.53 7.69
N SER A 67 -0.49 -11.78 7.99
CA SER A 67 -0.39 -12.34 9.35
C SER A 67 1.07 -12.52 9.77
N TYR A 68 1.91 -13.01 8.85
CA TYR A 68 3.34 -13.18 9.08
C TYR A 68 4.04 -11.84 9.31
N LEU A 69 3.72 -10.81 8.52
CA LEU A 69 4.26 -9.46 8.73
C LEU A 69 3.87 -8.89 10.10
N LEU A 70 2.62 -9.10 10.53
CA LEU A 70 2.17 -8.70 11.86
C LEU A 70 2.99 -9.40 12.95
N GLU A 71 3.19 -10.72 12.83
CA GLU A 71 4.02 -11.50 13.76
C GLU A 71 5.46 -11.01 13.80
N LEU A 72 6.06 -10.68 12.64
CA LEU A 72 7.41 -10.13 12.56
C LEU A 72 7.52 -8.77 13.25
N SER A 73 6.53 -7.89 13.03
CA SER A 73 6.49 -6.59 13.70
C SER A 73 6.37 -6.72 15.22
N ASN A 74 5.56 -7.68 15.69
CA ASN A 74 5.36 -7.93 17.12
C ASN A 74 6.60 -8.54 17.80
N LYS A 75 7.43 -9.26 17.05
CA LYS A 75 8.69 -9.84 17.50
C LYS A 75 9.87 -8.85 17.47
N GLU A 76 9.61 -7.56 17.22
CA GLU A 76 10.62 -6.51 17.06
C GLU A 76 11.68 -6.84 15.99
N ALA A 77 11.37 -7.71 15.03
CA ALA A 77 12.32 -8.12 13.98
C ALA A 77 12.53 -7.03 12.91
N ILE A 78 11.75 -5.93 12.95
CA ILE A 78 11.78 -4.84 11.99
C ILE A 78 12.28 -3.59 12.72
N HIS A 79 13.50 -3.15 12.40
CA HIS A 79 14.07 -1.93 12.96
C HIS A 79 13.94 -0.77 11.97
N THR A 80 13.42 0.36 12.46
CA THR A 80 13.36 1.60 11.70
C THR A 80 14.69 2.32 11.83
N SER A 81 15.41 2.47 10.71
CA SER A 81 16.65 3.26 10.66
C SER A 81 16.37 4.60 10.00
N PRO A 82 16.81 5.73 10.57
CA PRO A 82 16.82 7.00 9.85
C PRO A 82 17.78 6.89 8.66
N SER A 83 17.48 7.63 7.59
CA SER A 83 18.24 7.66 6.35
C SER A 83 18.51 9.11 5.93
N GLU A 84 19.77 9.52 6.03
CA GLU A 84 20.20 10.85 5.60
C GLU A 84 20.04 11.05 4.08
N ASP A 85 20.17 9.97 3.30
CA ASP A 85 20.01 10.01 1.85
C ASP A 85 18.56 10.29 1.44
N LEU A 86 17.59 9.68 2.14
CA LEU A 86 16.17 9.97 1.94
C LEU A 86 15.83 11.38 2.41
N ASP A 87 16.40 11.83 3.53
CA ASP A 87 16.18 13.19 4.03
C ASP A 87 16.61 14.24 2.99
N LYS A 88 17.77 14.07 2.36
CA LYS A 88 18.24 14.95 1.26
C LYS A 88 17.30 14.94 0.06
N VAL A 89 16.78 13.77 -0.30
CA VAL A 89 15.83 13.61 -1.41
C VAL A 89 14.52 14.33 -1.10
N TYR A 90 13.98 14.19 0.11
CA TYR A 90 12.75 14.86 0.53
C TYR A 90 12.94 16.38 0.70
N GLU A 91 14.09 16.85 1.18
CA GLU A 91 14.42 18.27 1.21
C GLU A 91 14.46 18.89 -0.19
N LYS A 92 15.05 18.19 -1.16
CA LYS A 92 15.06 18.65 -2.56
C LYS A 92 13.64 18.70 -3.14
N ALA A 93 12.82 17.69 -2.85
CA ALA A 93 11.44 17.65 -3.28
C ALA A 93 10.60 18.78 -2.66
N SER A 94 10.76 19.06 -1.36
CA SER A 94 10.00 20.13 -0.67
C SER A 94 10.37 21.52 -1.16
N ARG A 95 11.64 21.78 -1.52
CA ARG A 95 12.07 23.06 -2.13
C ARG A 95 11.42 23.36 -3.48
N SER A 96 10.94 22.34 -4.18
CA SER A 96 10.26 22.50 -5.48
C SER A 96 8.75 22.79 -5.35
N LEU A 97 8.23 22.90 -4.13
CA LEU A 97 6.85 23.26 -3.89
C LEU A 97 6.62 24.78 -4.08
N PRO A 98 5.53 25.19 -4.75
CA PRO A 98 5.22 26.61 -4.96
C PRO A 98 4.96 27.41 -3.68
N TYR A 99 4.78 26.75 -2.54
CA TYR A 99 4.48 27.39 -1.27
C TYR A 99 5.63 27.18 -0.28
N PRO A 100 6.20 28.24 0.32
CA PRO A 100 7.17 28.07 1.39
C PRO A 100 6.43 27.46 2.58
N SER A 101 6.87 26.28 3.02
CA SER A 101 6.47 25.70 4.30
C SER A 101 6.93 26.64 5.41
N ARG A 102 6.06 27.58 5.76
CA ARG A 102 6.27 28.50 6.87
C ARG A 102 6.12 27.67 8.14
N GLY A 103 7.22 27.52 8.87
CA GLY A 103 7.32 26.64 10.04
C GLY A 103 6.08 26.67 10.92
N ILE A 104 5.40 25.53 11.02
CA ILE A 104 4.26 25.35 11.93
C ILE A 104 4.84 25.22 13.34
N ASN A 105 4.80 26.32 14.07
CA ASN A 105 4.83 26.29 15.53
C ASN A 105 3.42 25.96 16.05
N LYS A 106 3.39 24.97 16.95
CA LYS A 106 2.39 24.65 17.98
C LYS A 106 1.07 23.98 17.57
N GLU A 107 0.95 22.78 18.15
CA GLU A 107 -0.25 22.19 18.76
C GLU A 107 -1.54 22.19 17.93
N HIS A 108 -1.79 21.09 17.23
CA HIS A 108 -3.17 20.63 17.03
C HIS A 108 -3.23 19.11 17.08
N ASN A 109 -3.80 18.61 18.17
CA ASN A 109 -4.27 17.24 18.32
C ASN A 109 -5.55 17.09 17.48
N ASP A 110 -5.43 16.68 16.22
CA ASP A 110 -6.49 15.91 15.55
C ASP A 110 -5.90 15.29 14.29
N LEU A 111 -5.92 13.95 14.23
CA LEU A 111 -5.43 13.18 13.09
C LEU A 111 -6.43 13.26 11.93
N LYS A 112 -6.53 14.42 11.29
CA LYS A 112 -6.92 14.48 9.89
C LYS A 112 -5.65 14.30 9.07
N PHE A 113 -5.64 13.28 8.22
CA PHE A 113 -4.59 13.03 7.25
C PHE A 113 -4.50 14.26 6.35
N ASP A 114 -3.60 15.18 6.67
CA ASP A 114 -3.43 16.43 5.94
C ASP A 114 -3.17 16.08 4.47
N SER A 115 -4.00 16.62 3.59
CA SER A 115 -3.88 16.62 2.13
C SER A 115 -2.50 17.10 1.64
N ASN A 116 -1.70 17.68 2.53
CA ASN A 116 -0.30 18.05 2.32
C ASN A 116 0.65 16.85 2.09
N ILE A 117 0.35 15.63 2.56
CA ILE A 117 1.23 14.46 2.31
C ILE A 117 1.21 14.05 0.83
N VAL A 118 0.07 14.20 0.16
CA VAL A 118 -0.07 13.95 -1.29
C VAL A 118 0.72 14.98 -2.11
N GLN A 119 1.03 16.13 -1.49
CA GLN A 119 1.83 17.19 -2.07
C GLN A 119 3.32 17.11 -1.70
N LEU A 120 3.82 16.00 -1.15
CA LEU A 120 5.25 15.86 -0.83
C LEU A 120 6.14 15.67 -2.07
N LEU A 121 5.56 15.30 -3.21
CA LEU A 121 6.29 14.93 -4.43
C LEU A 121 5.70 15.65 -5.65
N PRO A 122 6.05 16.94 -5.87
CA PRO A 122 5.55 17.70 -7.03
C PRO A 122 6.04 17.11 -8.37
N ASN A 123 7.20 16.45 -8.39
CA ASN A 123 7.69 15.69 -9.54
C ASN A 123 8.02 14.24 -9.13
N PRO A 124 7.03 13.32 -9.11
CA PRO A 124 7.23 11.97 -8.61
C PRO A 124 8.16 11.14 -9.49
N ALA A 125 8.20 11.40 -10.80
CA ALA A 125 9.08 10.68 -11.73
C ALA A 125 10.55 10.87 -11.35
N GLN A 126 11.00 12.12 -11.22
CA GLN A 126 12.41 12.42 -10.92
C GLN A 126 12.81 11.94 -9.52
N THR A 127 11.93 12.14 -8.53
CA THR A 127 12.25 11.74 -7.15
C THR A 127 12.32 10.23 -7.00
N VAL A 128 11.42 9.48 -7.63
CA VAL A 128 11.45 8.01 -7.58
C VAL A 128 12.70 7.47 -8.27
N SER A 129 13.09 8.01 -9.44
CA SER A 129 14.32 7.57 -10.10
C SER A 129 15.55 7.82 -9.22
N HIS A 130 15.64 8.98 -8.55
CA HIS A 130 16.72 9.25 -7.59
C HIS A 130 16.77 8.27 -6.41
N ILE A 131 15.61 7.88 -5.86
CA ILE A 131 15.53 6.88 -4.78
C ILE A 131 15.98 5.51 -5.28
N VAL A 132 15.53 5.12 -6.48
CA VAL A 132 15.88 3.84 -7.09
C VAL A 132 17.39 3.75 -7.35
N ASP A 133 17.99 4.82 -7.84
CA ASP A 133 19.43 4.90 -8.06
C ASP A 133 20.22 4.88 -6.75
N ALA A 134 19.80 5.66 -5.74
CA ALA A 134 20.47 5.74 -4.43
C ALA A 134 20.50 4.38 -3.72
N TYR A 135 19.42 3.61 -3.80
CA TYR A 135 19.28 2.30 -3.14
C TYR A 135 19.55 1.11 -4.06
N SER A 136 20.02 1.35 -5.29
CA SER A 136 20.24 0.29 -6.29
C SER A 136 19.04 -0.64 -6.45
N LEU A 137 17.83 -0.08 -6.45
CA LEU A 137 16.59 -0.84 -6.54
C LEU A 137 16.33 -1.30 -7.97
N SER A 138 15.55 -2.37 -8.12
CA SER A 138 15.14 -2.87 -9.43
C SER A 138 14.26 -1.86 -10.17
N LYS A 139 14.31 -1.85 -11.51
CA LYS A 139 13.38 -1.10 -12.37
C LYS A 139 11.91 -1.45 -12.13
N GLU A 140 11.63 -2.63 -11.59
CA GLU A 140 10.28 -3.00 -11.16
C GLU A 140 9.81 -2.18 -9.95
N ALA A 141 10.73 -1.88 -9.02
CA ALA A 141 10.44 -1.06 -7.85
C ALA A 141 10.06 0.37 -8.29
N GLU A 142 10.79 0.96 -9.24
CA GLU A 142 10.47 2.27 -9.82
C GLU A 142 9.02 2.32 -10.33
N ARG A 143 8.64 1.36 -11.19
CA ARG A 143 7.28 1.27 -11.74
C ARG A 143 6.24 1.08 -10.65
N SER A 144 6.55 0.28 -9.63
CA SER A 144 5.63 0.03 -8.52
C SER A 144 5.39 1.29 -7.67
N MET A 145 6.44 2.07 -7.40
CA MET A 145 6.36 3.32 -6.65
C MET A 145 5.56 4.37 -7.42
N LEU A 146 5.83 4.54 -8.72
CA LEU A 146 5.06 5.47 -9.56
C LEU A 146 3.58 5.10 -9.62
N ARG A 147 3.25 3.82 -9.76
CA ARG A 147 1.86 3.34 -9.71
C ARG A 147 1.23 3.59 -8.34
N ALA A 148 1.96 3.37 -7.25
CA ALA A 148 1.45 3.58 -5.90
C ALA A 148 1.15 5.06 -5.63
N ILE A 149 2.03 5.97 -6.08
CA ILE A 149 1.84 7.42 -5.97
C ILE A 149 0.59 7.83 -6.76
N GLU A 150 0.43 7.36 -7.99
CA GLU A 150 -0.73 7.69 -8.81
C GLU A 150 -2.03 7.13 -8.21
N GLN A 151 -1.99 5.91 -7.68
CA GLN A 151 -3.13 5.32 -6.95
C GLN A 151 -3.50 6.13 -5.70
N ALA A 152 -2.51 6.64 -4.96
CA ALA A 152 -2.75 7.49 -3.80
C ALA A 152 -3.37 8.83 -4.21
N ARG A 153 -2.88 9.44 -5.30
CA ARG A 153 -3.43 10.66 -5.88
C ARG A 153 -4.90 10.49 -6.27
N ILE A 154 -5.23 9.41 -7.00
CA ILE A 154 -6.60 9.10 -7.42
C ILE A 154 -7.51 8.90 -6.20
N ARG A 155 -7.05 8.19 -5.16
CA ARG A 155 -7.84 8.01 -3.93
C ARG A 155 -8.13 9.34 -3.23
N SER A 156 -7.14 10.21 -3.12
CA SER A 156 -7.32 11.56 -2.53
C SER A 156 -8.40 12.35 -3.25
N GLN A 157 -8.36 12.37 -4.59
CA GLN A 157 -9.35 13.09 -5.41
C GLN A 157 -10.76 12.51 -5.26
N ILE A 158 -10.88 11.18 -5.14
CA ILE A 158 -12.18 10.51 -4.91
C ILE A 158 -12.73 10.86 -3.52
N ASP A 159 -11.88 10.88 -2.50
CA ASP A 159 -12.28 11.21 -1.14
C ASP A 159 -12.70 12.69 -1.03
N GLU A 160 -12.00 13.60 -1.70
CA GLU A 160 -12.38 15.02 -1.83
C GLU A 160 -13.76 15.17 -2.49
N ALA A 161 -13.98 14.54 -3.65
CA ALA A 161 -15.25 14.62 -4.37
C ALA A 161 -16.43 14.05 -3.55
N LYS A 162 -16.19 13.01 -2.74
CA LYS A 162 -17.19 12.43 -1.83
C LYS A 162 -17.50 13.33 -0.63
N SER A 163 -16.55 14.17 -0.20
CA SER A 163 -16.76 15.11 0.90
C SER A 163 -17.54 16.36 0.50
N GLU A 164 -17.55 16.69 -0.80
CA GLU A 164 -18.30 17.82 -1.38
C GLU A 164 -19.74 17.45 -1.82
N SER A 165 -20.10 16.16 -1.80
CA SER A 165 -21.42 15.63 -2.18
C SER A 165 -22.28 15.29 -0.97
#